data_AF-A0A968NNS5-F1
#
_entry.id   AF-A0A968NNS5-F1
#
_cell.length_a   1.000
_cell.length_b   1.000
_cell.length_c   1.000
_cell.angle_alpha   90.00
_cell.angle_beta   90.00
_cell.angle_gamma   90.00
#
_symmetry.space_group_name_H-M   'P 1'
#
loop_
_entity.id
_entity.type
_entity.pdbx_description
1 polymer ?
#
loop_
_entity_poly.entity_id
_entity_poly.type
_entity_poly.pdbx_seq_one_letter_code
_entity_poly.pdbx_strand_id
1 'polypeptide(L)'
;MGKLVVLKLMENNVDQGFQVILQISSDFGRITTEMKGYLPPVPEIFEHHQSWQLAYRGLDASLNKSQRIKLKADKNKCFDWWNG
;
A
#
# COMPACT_ATOMS: atom_id res chain seq x y z
N MET A 1 14.35 9.58 6.10
CA MET A 1 13.69 10.89 5.89
C MET A 1 12.69 10.77 4.75
N GLY A 2 11.69 9.91 4.93
CA GLY A 2 10.54 9.79 4.04
C GLY A 2 9.34 10.51 4.64
N LYS A 3 8.58 11.20 3.79
CA LYS A 3 7.22 11.63 4.11
C LYS A 3 6.28 10.72 3.33
N LEU A 4 5.35 10.09 4.02
CA LEU A 4 4.28 9.35 3.37
C LEU A 4 3.11 10.32 3.19
N VAL A 5 2.70 10.46 1.93
CA VAL A 5 1.54 11.25 1.55
C VAL A 5 0.47 10.28 1.08
N VAL A 6 -0.68 10.27 1.76
CA VAL A 6 -1.83 9.44 1.42
C VAL A 6 -2.96 10.36 0.98
N LEU A 7 -3.47 10.13 -0.23
CA LEU A 7 -4.69 10.76 -0.72
C LEU A 7 -5.83 9.74 -0.61
N LYS A 8 -6.79 10.01 0.26
CA LYS A 8 -8.02 9.22 0.35
C LYS A 8 -9.07 9.84 -0.54
N LEU A 9 -9.53 9.08 -1.51
CA LEU A 9 -10.64 9.45 -2.38
C LEU A 9 -11.95 9.13 -1.65
N MET A 10 -12.80 10.13 -1.47
CA MET A 10 -14.12 9.92 -0.89
C MET A 10 -15.09 9.48 -1.99
N GLU A 11 -16.20 8.88 -1.57
CA GLU A 11 -17.22 8.37 -2.49
C GLU A 11 -18.01 9.56 -3.07
N ASN A 12 -17.57 10.04 -4.23
CA ASN A 12 -18.30 11.01 -5.03
C ASN A 12 -18.06 10.86 -6.53
N ASN A 13 -18.95 11.51 -7.30
CA ASN A 13 -19.06 11.40 -8.74
C ASN A 13 -17.81 11.97 -9.43
N VAL A 14 -16.99 11.09 -10.02
CA VAL A 14 -15.75 11.46 -10.72
C VAL A 14 -16.01 12.32 -11.95
N ASP A 15 -17.22 12.31 -12.52
CA ASP A 15 -17.62 13.19 -13.62
C ASP A 15 -17.83 14.64 -13.17
N GLN A 16 -18.05 14.88 -11.87
CA GLN A 16 -18.23 16.21 -11.29
C GLN A 16 -17.04 16.64 -10.41
N GLY A 17 -16.08 15.74 -10.20
CA GLY A 17 -14.98 15.91 -9.26
C GLY A 17 -15.25 15.22 -7.93
N PHE A 18 -14.20 14.97 -7.17
CA PHE A 18 -14.27 14.17 -5.96
C PHE A 18 -13.55 14.83 -4.79
N GLN A 19 -14.07 14.56 -3.60
CA GLN A 19 -13.57 15.10 -2.36
C GLN A 19 -12.44 14.19 -1.92
N VAL A 20 -11.33 14.80 -1.52
CA VAL A 20 -10.16 14.07 -1.06
C VAL A 20 -9.79 14.47 0.34
N ILE A 21 -9.17 13.53 1.04
CA ILE A 21 -8.47 13.79 2.29
C ILE A 21 -7.00 13.51 2.06
N LEU A 22 -6.20 14.57 2.10
CA LEU A 22 -4.74 14.50 2.09
C LEU A 22 -4.27 14.25 3.52
N GLN A 23 -3.56 13.16 3.74
CA GLN A 23 -2.88 12.85 4.99
C GLN A 23 -1.37 12.81 4.75
N ILE A 24 -0.63 13.55 5.54
CA ILE A 24 0.84 13.53 5.53
C ILE A 24 1.31 12.94 6.85
N SER A 25 2.21 11.96 6.79
CA SER A 25 2.93 11.43 7.95
C SER A 25 4.43 11.40 7.68
N SER A 26 5.23 11.55 8.74
CA SER A 26 6.67 11.28 8.68
C SER A 26 6.96 9.82 9.03
N ASP A 27 7.85 9.19 8.25
CA ASP A 27 8.48 7.87 8.46
C ASP A 27 7.73 6.93 9.45
N PHE A 28 6.85 6.08 8.90
CA PHE A 28 6.12 5.00 9.60
C PHE A 28 5.31 5.42 10.85
N GLY A 29 5.10 6.72 11.06
CA GLY A 29 4.51 7.28 12.27
C GLY A 29 3.13 7.92 12.10
N ARG A 30 2.79 8.73 13.12
CA ARG A 30 1.51 9.45 13.30
C ARG A 30 1.25 10.42 12.14
N ILE A 31 -0.02 10.50 11.72
CA ILE A 31 -0.49 11.52 10.76
C ILE A 31 -0.20 12.90 11.37
N THR A 32 0.67 13.67 10.70
CA THR A 32 1.05 15.02 11.13
C THR A 32 0.12 16.08 10.58
N THR A 33 -0.53 15.80 9.45
CA THR A 33 -1.41 16.76 8.79
C THR A 33 -2.53 16.02 8.09
N GLU A 34 -3.76 16.50 8.27
CA GLU A 34 -4.93 16.08 7.52
C GLU A 34 -5.60 17.31 6.92
N MET A 35 -5.89 17.27 5.62
CA MET A 35 -6.56 18.34 4.91
C MET A 35 -7.64 17.78 3.99
N LYS A 36 -8.81 18.40 3.99
CA LYS A 36 -9.87 18.12 3.02
C LYS A 36 -9.70 19.03 1.81
N GLY A 37 -9.87 18.46 0.62
CA GLY A 37 -9.81 19.19 -0.64
C GLY A 37 -10.82 18.64 -1.64
N TYR A 38 -10.92 19.31 -2.77
CA TYR A 38 -11.74 18.86 -3.89
C TYR A 38 -10.85 18.80 -5.12
N LEU A 39 -10.81 17.65 -5.78
CA LEU A 39 -10.09 17.47 -7.04
C LEU A 39 -11.06 17.61 -8.21
N PRO A 40 -10.57 18.15 -9.35
CA PRO A 40 -11.39 18.27 -10.54
C PRO A 40 -11.86 16.91 -11.05
N PRO A 41 -12.90 16.88 -11.90
CA PRO A 41 -13.32 15.67 -12.56
C PRO A 41 -12.21 15.07 -13.43
N VAL A 42 -11.93 13.78 -13.25
CA VAL A 42 -10.95 13.02 -14.06
C VAL A 42 -11.49 11.59 -14.25
N PRO A 43 -12.42 11.38 -15.19
CA PRO A 43 -13.08 10.10 -15.41
C PRO A 43 -12.10 8.95 -15.68
N GLU A 44 -10.97 9.25 -16.33
CA GLU A 44 -9.96 8.29 -16.72
C GLU A 44 -9.24 7.67 -15.50
N ILE A 45 -9.35 8.27 -14.32
CA ILE A 45 -8.63 7.81 -13.12
C ILE A 45 -9.03 6.40 -12.70
N PHE A 46 -10.28 5.99 -12.96
CA PHE A 46 -10.74 4.64 -12.66
C PHE A 46 -10.11 3.59 -13.58
N GLU A 47 -9.97 3.89 -14.88
CA GLU A 47 -9.33 2.99 -15.84
C GLU A 47 -7.85 2.80 -15.51
N HIS A 48 -7.17 3.90 -15.15
CA HIS A 48 -5.79 3.86 -14.68
C HIS A 48 -5.68 3.05 -13.38
N HIS A 49 -6.54 3.33 -12.41
CA HIS A 49 -6.56 2.60 -11.14
C HIS A 49 -6.80 1.09 -11.35
N GLN A 50 -7.76 0.71 -12.21
CA GLN A 50 -8.02 -0.69 -12.53
C GLN A 50 -6.81 -1.35 -13.20
N SER A 51 -6.18 -0.66 -14.15
CA SER A 51 -4.97 -1.16 -14.83
C SER A 51 -3.82 -1.36 -13.84
N TRP A 52 -3.59 -0.41 -12.94
CA TRP A 52 -2.60 -0.52 -11.86
C TRP A 52 -2.93 -1.66 -10.91
N GLN A 53 -4.19 -1.83 -10.51
CA GLN A 53 -4.61 -2.94 -9.65
C GLN A 53 -4.36 -4.31 -10.30
N LEU A 54 -4.69 -4.46 -11.59
CA LEU A 54 -4.46 -5.69 -12.34
C LEU A 54 -2.97 -6.00 -12.43
N ALA A 55 -2.14 -5.01 -12.79
CA ALA A 55 -0.69 -5.16 -12.85
C ALA A 55 -0.10 -5.56 -11.49
N TYR A 56 -0.51 -4.87 -10.41
CA TYR A 56 -0.04 -5.16 -9.06
C TYR A 56 -0.43 -6.56 -8.57
N ARG A 57 -1.68 -6.98 -8.80
CA ARG A 57 -2.13 -8.36 -8.48
C ARG A 57 -1.40 -9.41 -9.33
N GLY A 58 -1.06 -9.08 -10.57
CA GLY A 58 -0.24 -9.93 -11.44
C GLY A 58 1.17 -10.14 -10.88
N LEU A 59 1.78 -9.13 -10.28
CA LEU A 59 3.06 -9.25 -9.58
C LEU A 59 2.94 -10.20 -8.39
N ASP A 60 1.91 -10.06 -7.56
CA ASP A 60 1.66 -10.96 -6.42
C ASP A 60 1.47 -12.41 -6.88
N ALA A 61 0.70 -12.64 -7.96
CA ALA A 61 0.54 -13.97 -8.54
C ALA A 61 1.85 -14.56 -9.11
N SER A 62 2.76 -13.72 -9.59
CA SER A 62 4.09 -14.13 -10.08
C SER A 62 5.08 -14.42 -8.94
N LEU A 63 5.04 -13.60 -7.88
CA LEU A 63 5.83 -13.81 -6.67
C LEU A 63 5.37 -15.06 -5.91
N ASN A 64 4.06 -15.33 -5.84
CA ASN A 64 3.51 -16.53 -5.23
C ASN A 64 3.79 -17.82 -6.02
N LYS A 65 4.20 -17.74 -7.29
CA LYS A 65 4.71 -18.88 -8.06
C LYS A 65 6.18 -19.17 -7.77
N SER A 66 6.93 -18.17 -7.32
CA SER A 66 8.36 -18.28 -7.04
C SER A 66 8.59 -18.58 -5.56
N GLN A 67 8.70 -19.88 -5.27
CA GLN A 67 9.33 -20.43 -4.07
C GLN A 67 8.63 -20.11 -2.74
N ARG A 68 7.63 -20.93 -2.39
CA ARG A 68 7.66 -21.53 -1.04
C ARG A 68 8.98 -22.28 -0.91
N ILE A 69 10.03 -21.59 -0.46
CA ILE A 69 11.22 -22.26 0.06
C ILE A 69 10.70 -23.16 1.17
N LYS A 70 10.62 -24.47 0.89
CA LYS A 70 10.34 -25.46 1.93
C LYS A 70 11.54 -25.43 2.87
N LEU A 71 11.48 -24.57 3.88
CA LEU A 71 12.36 -24.66 5.02
C LEU A 71 12.10 -26.04 5.62
N LYS A 72 12.97 -27.02 5.33
CA LYS A 72 13.04 -28.22 6.16
C LYS A 72 13.51 -27.71 7.51
N ALA A 73 12.61 -27.68 8.48
CA ALA A 73 12.98 -27.48 9.87
C ALA A 73 13.96 -28.61 10.23
N ASP A 74 15.24 -28.26 10.30
CA ASP A 74 16.23 -29.11 10.94
C ASP A 74 15.94 -29.07 12.44
N LYS A 75 15.44 -30.19 12.96
CA LYS A 75 15.03 -30.31 14.37
C LYS A 75 16.22 -30.23 15.34
N ASN A 76 17.45 -30.11 14.85
CA ASN A 76 18.66 -30.13 15.67
C ASN A 76 19.34 -28.78 15.89
N LYS A 77 18.72 -27.64 15.56
CA LYS A 77 19.31 -26.32 15.87
C LYS A 77 18.29 -25.30 16.37
N CYS A 78 17.82 -25.51 17.60
CA CYS A 78 17.28 -24.44 18.43
C CYS A 78 17.51 -24.81 19.90
N PHE A 79 18.68 -24.51 20.44
CA PHE A 79 18.90 -24.10 21.83
C PHE A 79 20.39 -23.81 21.93
N ASP A 80 20.74 -22.54 22.18
CA ASP A 80 21.98 -22.08 22.83
C ASP A 80 22.23 -20.61 22.48
N TRP A 81 21.33 -19.71 22.86
CA TRP A 81 21.66 -18.28 23.02
C TRP A 81 20.75 -17.65 24.06
N TRP A 82 20.95 -18.02 25.34
CA TRP A 82 20.65 -17.18 26.49
C TRP A 82 21.48 -17.66 27.69
N ASN A 83 22.71 -17.16 27.79
CA ASN A 83 23.45 -16.91 29.03
C ASN A 83 24.70 -16.08 28.69
N GLY A 84 24.71 -14.86 29.18
CA GLY A 84 25.76 -13.85 29.03
C GLY A 84 25.29 -12.57 29.68
#